data_AF-A0A7C5QSI0-F1
#
_entry.id   AF-A0A7C5QSI0-F1
#
_cell.length_a   1.000
_cell.length_b   1.000
_cell.length_c   1.000
_cell.angle_alpha   90.00
_cell.angle_beta   90.00
_cell.angle_gamma   90.00
#
_symmetry.space_group_name_H-M   'P 1'
#
loop_
_entity.id
_entity.type
_entity.pdbx_description
1 polymer ?
#
loop_
_entity_poly.entity_id
_entity_poly.type
_entity_poly.pdbx_seq_one_letter_code
_entity_poly.pdbx_strand_id
1 'polypeptide(L)'
;MSDPSLEQAQKRAVFARGFWFGLGYFLFGLYWIGAAFLARGGAFVWIMPVAVFVMCAGLAIFWGGAALLFVKLRGAKVIRQILVFTLVFTGGEVLRGHVFGGFPWNLPGYIFEGGKPVSQSAHFIGIYGLTALVFLFAGALGALAVSKKFAPVIVTALVFLSLYGYGYNRLKNAEIKYLPNVTLRLVHA
;
A
#
# COMPACT_ATOMS: atom_id res chain seq x y z
N MET A 1 -0.45 37.47 7.68
CA MET A 1 -0.33 36.55 8.83
C MET A 1 -1.48 35.56 8.71
N SER A 2 -1.21 34.27 8.51
CA SER A 2 -2.28 33.25 8.46
C SER A 2 -2.85 33.04 9.85
N ASP A 3 -4.18 33.04 9.99
CA ASP A 3 -4.87 32.75 11.24
C ASP A 3 -4.48 31.35 11.76
N PRO A 4 -3.87 31.23 12.96
CA PRO A 4 -3.46 29.95 13.53
C PRO A 4 -4.60 28.93 13.66
N SER A 5 -5.84 29.40 13.86
CA SER A 5 -7.02 28.54 13.96
C SER A 5 -7.36 27.85 12.63
N LEU A 6 -7.22 28.57 11.52
CA LEU A 6 -7.43 28.05 10.17
C LEU A 6 -6.35 27.04 9.78
N GLU A 7 -5.09 27.31 10.14
CA GLU A 7 -3.99 26.37 9.88
C GLU A 7 -4.21 25.04 10.63
N GLN A 8 -4.65 25.11 11.88
CA GLN A 8 -4.94 23.92 12.67
C GLN A 8 -6.14 23.13 12.12
N ALA A 9 -7.21 23.82 11.72
CA ALA A 9 -8.35 23.20 11.07
C ALA A 9 -7.96 22.50 9.76
N GLN A 10 -7.09 23.12 8.95
CA GLN A 10 -6.59 22.53 7.71
C GLN A 10 -5.75 21.27 7.96
N LYS A 11 -4.84 21.29 8.95
CA LYS A 11 -4.06 20.09 9.32
C LYS A 11 -4.97 18.94 9.75
N ARG A 12 -5.97 19.22 10.59
CA ARG A 12 -6.97 18.21 11.01
C ARG A 12 -7.73 17.63 9.82
N ALA A 13 -8.18 18.47 8.88
CA ALA A 13 -8.88 18.01 7.69
C ALA A 13 -8.00 17.13 6.78
N VAL A 14 -6.72 17.50 6.60
CA VAL A 14 -5.77 16.71 5.79
C VAL A 14 -5.49 15.36 6.44
N PHE A 15 -5.21 15.33 7.75
CA PHE A 15 -5.03 14.08 8.48
C PHE A 15 -6.29 13.21 8.40
N ALA A 16 -7.46 13.79 8.65
CA ALA A 16 -8.73 13.07 8.63
C ALA A 16 -9.00 12.42 7.26
N ARG A 17 -8.68 13.10 6.14
CA ARG A 17 -8.83 12.50 4.80
C ARG A 17 -7.97 11.25 4.62
N GLY A 18 -6.69 11.32 4.99
CA GLY A 18 -5.80 10.16 4.91
C GLY A 18 -6.21 9.05 5.89
N PHE A 19 -6.59 9.43 7.10
CA PHE A 19 -7.03 8.51 8.14
C PHE A 19 -8.31 7.78 7.76
N TRP A 20 -9.38 8.47 7.36
CA TRP A 20 -10.65 7.82 7.01
C TRP A 20 -10.53 6.96 5.76
N PHE A 21 -9.72 7.38 4.77
CA PHE A 21 -9.41 6.53 3.62
C PHE A 21 -8.68 5.26 4.06
N GLY A 22 -7.61 5.39 4.85
CA GLY A 22 -6.86 4.25 5.36
C GLY A 22 -7.72 3.33 6.22
N LEU A 23 -8.56 3.90 7.08
CA LEU A 23 -9.45 3.14 7.95
C LEU A 23 -10.43 2.28 7.14
N GLY A 24 -11.04 2.85 6.10
CA GLY A 24 -11.88 2.08 5.18
C GLY A 24 -11.08 0.97 4.50
N TYR A 25 -9.92 1.31 3.93
CA TYR A 25 -9.04 0.35 3.26
C TYR A 25 -8.67 -0.85 4.17
N PHE A 26 -8.32 -0.58 5.43
CA PHE A 26 -7.92 -1.62 6.38
C PHE A 26 -9.12 -2.38 6.96
N LEU A 27 -10.23 -1.73 7.30
CA LEU A 27 -11.42 -2.42 7.80
C LEU A 27 -11.96 -3.43 6.79
N PHE A 28 -12.10 -3.03 5.53
CA PHE A 28 -12.60 -3.92 4.48
C PHE A 28 -11.54 -4.90 3.99
N GLY A 29 -10.26 -4.54 3.99
CA GLY A 29 -9.17 -5.43 3.57
C GLY A 29 -8.75 -6.46 4.62
N LEU A 30 -9.02 -6.20 5.91
CA LEU A 30 -8.58 -7.02 7.03
C LEU A 30 -9.73 -7.59 7.86
N TYR A 31 -10.96 -7.55 7.34
CA TYR A 31 -12.16 -8.06 8.03
C TYR A 31 -11.98 -9.52 8.50
N TRP A 32 -11.22 -10.32 7.72
CA TRP A 32 -10.99 -11.73 7.97
C TRP A 32 -10.24 -12.00 9.29
N ILE A 33 -9.56 -11.00 9.88
CA ILE A 33 -8.90 -11.12 11.18
C ILE A 33 -9.92 -11.45 12.29
N GLY A 34 -11.18 -11.06 12.11
CA GLY A 34 -12.27 -11.46 13.00
C GLY A 34 -12.43 -12.98 13.14
N ALA A 35 -12.06 -13.76 12.12
CA ALA A 35 -12.13 -15.22 12.17
C ALA A 35 -11.30 -15.83 13.31
N ALA A 36 -10.19 -15.21 13.70
CA ALA A 36 -9.37 -15.67 14.83
C ALA A 36 -10.12 -15.55 16.18
N PHE A 37 -10.92 -14.49 16.35
CA PHE A 37 -11.75 -14.31 17.54
C PHE A 37 -12.92 -15.28 17.56
N LEU A 38 -13.55 -15.51 16.41
CA LEU A 38 -14.62 -16.50 16.25
C LEU A 38 -14.14 -17.91 16.57
N ALA A 39 -12.95 -18.29 16.06
CA ALA A 39 -12.35 -19.61 16.32
C ALA A 39 -12.04 -19.82 17.81
N ARG A 40 -11.68 -18.77 18.54
CA ARG A 40 -11.45 -18.85 19.99
C ARG A 40 -12.75 -18.95 20.79
N GLY A 41 -13.82 -18.31 20.33
CA GLY A 41 -15.14 -18.34 20.95
C GLY A 41 -15.25 -17.58 22.29
N GLY A 42 -16.44 -17.66 22.90
CA GLY A 42 -16.71 -17.07 24.22
C GLY A 42 -16.55 -15.55 24.27
N ALA A 43 -15.87 -15.05 25.30
CA ALA A 43 -15.65 -13.61 25.54
C ALA A 43 -14.91 -12.90 24.38
N PHE A 44 -14.13 -13.64 23.58
CA PHE A 44 -13.37 -13.07 22.47
C PHE A 44 -14.27 -12.57 21.32
N VAL A 45 -15.45 -13.17 21.15
CA VAL A 45 -16.40 -12.73 20.11
C VAL A 45 -16.92 -11.33 20.40
N TRP A 46 -17.14 -10.99 21.69
CA TRP A 46 -17.66 -9.68 22.09
C TRP A 46 -16.63 -8.56 21.93
N ILE A 47 -15.34 -8.83 22.17
CA ILE A 47 -14.28 -7.82 22.00
C ILE A 47 -13.85 -7.66 20.55
N MET A 48 -14.12 -8.65 19.69
CA MET A 48 -13.74 -8.69 18.27
C MET A 48 -14.00 -7.37 17.51
N PRO A 49 -15.21 -6.80 17.47
CA PRO A 49 -15.45 -5.59 16.68
C PRO A 49 -14.60 -4.41 17.15
N VAL A 50 -14.44 -4.23 18.46
CA VAL A 50 -13.62 -3.17 19.04
C VAL A 50 -12.15 -3.40 18.74
N ALA A 51 -11.64 -4.62 18.93
CA ALA A 51 -10.25 -4.96 18.71
C ALA A 51 -9.84 -4.77 17.24
N VAL A 52 -10.65 -5.28 16.30
CA VAL A 52 -10.41 -5.13 14.85
C VAL A 52 -10.48 -3.66 14.45
N PHE A 53 -11.47 -2.90 14.94
CA PHE A 53 -11.59 -1.48 14.64
C PHE A 53 -10.39 -0.68 15.15
N VAL A 54 -9.99 -0.86 16.41
CA VAL A 54 -8.85 -0.15 17.02
C VAL A 54 -7.55 -0.47 16.29
N MET A 55 -7.33 -1.74 15.92
CA MET A 55 -6.17 -2.13 15.13
C MET A 55 -6.18 -1.44 13.76
N CYS A 56 -7.28 -1.49 13.00
CA CYS A 56 -7.39 -0.83 11.70
C CYS A 56 -7.23 0.70 11.81
N ALA A 57 -7.74 1.32 12.87
CA ALA A 57 -7.54 2.73 13.18
C ALA A 57 -6.06 3.03 13.46
N GLY A 58 -5.37 2.19 14.22
CA GLY A 58 -3.92 2.28 14.44
C GLY A 58 -3.13 2.24 13.13
N LEU A 59 -3.48 1.33 12.21
CA LEU A 59 -2.86 1.25 10.88
C LEU A 59 -3.17 2.48 10.02
N ALA A 60 -4.38 3.02 10.11
CA ALA A 60 -4.82 4.20 9.36
C ALA A 60 -4.04 5.48 9.74
N ILE A 61 -3.47 5.55 10.95
CA ILE A 61 -2.63 6.68 11.38
C ILE A 61 -1.44 6.87 10.44
N PHE A 62 -0.83 5.80 9.92
CA PHE A 62 0.29 5.90 8.98
C PHE A 62 -0.11 6.63 7.68
N TRP A 63 -1.32 6.39 7.18
CA TRP A 63 -1.85 7.06 5.97
C TRP A 63 -2.30 8.49 6.26
N GLY A 64 -2.87 8.76 7.44
CA GLY A 64 -3.13 10.11 7.91
C GLY A 64 -1.86 10.95 8.06
N GLY A 65 -0.80 10.37 8.63
CA GLY A 65 0.52 10.98 8.74
C GLY A 65 1.18 11.23 7.38
N ALA A 66 1.10 10.26 6.46
CA ALA A 66 1.58 10.42 5.08
C ALA A 66 0.86 11.57 4.37
N ALA A 67 -0.46 11.72 4.55
CA ALA A 67 -1.24 12.82 3.97
C ALA A 67 -0.79 14.20 4.49
N LEU A 68 -0.50 14.32 5.80
CA LEU A 68 0.07 15.55 6.38
C LEU A 68 1.43 15.88 5.76
N LEU A 69 2.31 14.89 5.68
CA LEU A 69 3.65 15.07 5.12
C LEU A 69 3.61 15.42 3.63
N PHE A 70 2.69 14.83 2.88
CA PHE A 70 2.42 15.17 1.49
C PHE A 70 2.10 16.66 1.35
N VAL A 71 1.10 17.18 2.07
CA VAL A 71 0.70 18.58 1.95
C VAL A 71 1.83 19.54 2.35
N LYS A 72 2.65 19.16 3.34
CA LYS A 72 3.83 19.93 3.75
C LYS A 72 4.92 19.99 2.67
N LEU A 73 5.11 18.92 1.89
CA LEU A 73 6.27 18.78 0.99
C LEU A 73 5.96 18.91 -0.52
N ARG A 74 4.69 18.82 -0.93
CA ARG A 74 4.26 18.65 -2.35
C ARG A 74 4.74 19.74 -3.31
N GLY A 75 4.85 20.99 -2.85
CA GLY A 75 5.15 22.14 -3.71
C GLY A 75 4.14 22.36 -4.85
N ALA A 76 4.46 23.27 -5.78
CA ALA A 76 3.55 23.69 -6.86
C ALA A 76 3.59 22.81 -8.13
N LYS A 77 4.75 22.22 -8.47
CA LYS A 77 4.91 21.46 -9.72
C LYS A 77 4.24 20.09 -9.61
N VAL A 78 3.37 19.75 -10.57
CA VAL A 78 2.63 18.47 -10.62
C VAL A 78 3.54 17.25 -10.44
N ILE A 79 4.65 17.19 -11.18
CA ILE A 79 5.59 16.06 -11.08
C ILE A 79 6.16 15.89 -9.66
N ARG A 80 6.45 17.01 -8.97
CA ARG A 80 6.91 16.99 -7.58
C ARG A 80 5.80 16.48 -6.66
N GLN A 81 4.55 16.87 -6.88
CA GLN A 81 3.43 16.36 -6.08
C GLN A 81 3.29 14.85 -6.21
N ILE A 82 3.35 14.30 -7.42
CA ILE A 82 3.30 12.84 -7.66
C ILE A 82 4.45 12.15 -6.91
N LEU A 83 5.69 12.61 -7.10
CA LEU A 83 6.86 11.98 -6.47
C LEU A 83 6.81 12.07 -4.94
N VAL A 84 6.43 13.22 -4.38
CA VAL A 84 6.28 13.38 -2.93
C VAL A 84 5.17 12.46 -2.42
N PHE A 85 4.02 12.39 -3.09
CA PHE A 85 2.93 11.48 -2.72
C PHE A 85 3.42 10.02 -2.67
N THR A 86 4.08 9.56 -3.73
CA THR A 86 4.67 8.22 -3.80
C THR A 86 5.61 7.96 -2.63
N LEU A 87 6.55 8.86 -2.37
CA LEU A 87 7.57 8.68 -1.34
C LEU A 87 6.96 8.64 0.06
N VAL A 88 6.07 9.57 0.40
CA VAL A 88 5.54 9.67 1.77
C VAL A 88 4.54 8.54 2.09
N PHE A 89 3.73 8.12 1.11
CA PHE A 89 2.82 6.98 1.32
C PHE A 89 3.55 5.65 1.35
N THR A 90 4.55 5.45 0.47
CA THR A 90 5.41 4.25 0.55
C THR A 90 6.19 4.23 1.86
N GLY A 91 6.73 5.37 2.30
CA GLY A 91 7.39 5.49 3.60
C GLY A 91 6.45 5.18 4.76
N GLY A 92 5.19 5.62 4.68
CA GLY A 92 4.14 5.25 5.64
C GLY A 92 3.92 3.74 5.70
N GLU A 93 3.89 3.05 4.56
CA GLU A 93 3.75 1.60 4.48
C GLU A 93 4.99 0.85 5.02
N VAL A 94 6.19 1.36 4.73
CA VAL A 94 7.43 0.82 5.30
C VAL A 94 7.40 0.96 6.83
N LEU A 95 7.06 2.13 7.36
CA LEU A 95 6.95 2.32 8.81
C LEU A 95 5.88 1.40 9.42
N ARG A 96 4.70 1.29 8.82
CA ARG A 96 3.63 0.38 9.25
C ARG A 96 4.09 -1.07 9.30
N GLY A 97 4.96 -1.46 8.38
CA GLY A 97 5.52 -2.80 8.30
C GLY A 97 6.66 -3.11 9.27
N HIS A 98 7.16 -2.14 10.05
CA HIS A 98 8.33 -2.33 10.94
C HIS A 98 8.14 -1.81 12.37
N VAL A 99 7.33 -0.76 12.57
CA VAL A 99 7.08 -0.17 13.88
C VAL A 99 6.26 -1.15 14.75
N PHE A 100 6.63 -1.28 16.04
CA PHE A 100 6.01 -2.19 17.02
C PHE A 100 5.99 -3.68 16.58
N GLY A 101 7.03 -4.12 15.87
CA GLY A 101 7.12 -5.48 15.32
C GLY A 101 6.51 -5.63 13.92
N GLY A 102 5.79 -4.59 13.46
CA GLY A 102 5.33 -4.47 12.09
C GLY A 102 4.06 -5.26 11.77
N PHE A 103 3.21 -4.68 10.93
CA PHE A 103 2.05 -5.38 10.37
C PHE A 103 1.92 -5.09 8.87
N PRO A 104 2.78 -5.68 8.01
CA PRO A 104 2.82 -5.42 6.56
C PRO A 104 1.75 -6.18 5.77
N TRP A 105 0.56 -6.39 6.35
CA TRP A 105 -0.56 -7.01 5.64
C TRP A 105 -1.28 -5.99 4.75
N ASN A 106 -1.84 -6.47 3.64
CA ASN A 106 -2.60 -5.66 2.68
C ASN A 106 -1.79 -4.44 2.17
N LEU A 107 -0.52 -4.65 1.79
CA LEU A 107 0.26 -3.63 1.07
C LEU A 107 -0.38 -3.39 -0.31
N PRO A 108 -0.46 -2.14 -0.80
CA PRO A 108 -0.99 -1.85 -2.14
C PRO A 108 -0.29 -2.62 -3.26
N GLY A 109 1.00 -2.96 -3.11
CA GLY A 109 1.73 -3.78 -4.08
C GLY A 109 1.19 -5.20 -4.25
N TYR A 110 0.38 -5.73 -3.31
CA TYR A 110 -0.19 -7.08 -3.40
C TYR A 110 -1.30 -7.21 -4.45
N ILE A 111 -1.74 -6.12 -5.09
CA ILE A 111 -2.62 -6.23 -6.28
C ILE A 111 -1.97 -7.03 -7.41
N PHE A 112 -0.63 -7.12 -7.41
CA PHE A 112 0.12 -7.97 -8.33
C PHE A 112 0.29 -9.35 -7.70
N GLU A 113 -0.62 -10.26 -8.04
CA GLU A 113 -0.60 -11.65 -7.62
C GLU A 113 0.79 -12.29 -7.84
N GLY A 114 1.27 -13.01 -6.82
CA GLY A 114 2.57 -13.68 -6.86
C GLY A 114 2.64 -14.71 -7.98
N GLY A 115 3.75 -14.73 -8.70
CA GLY A 115 3.97 -15.63 -9.85
C GLY A 115 3.44 -15.09 -11.18
N LYS A 116 2.82 -13.90 -11.22
CA LYS A 116 2.39 -13.25 -12.46
C LYS A 116 3.49 -12.34 -13.04
N PRO A 117 3.34 -11.83 -14.28
CA PRO A 117 4.37 -11.04 -14.93
C PRO A 117 4.86 -9.83 -14.12
N VAL A 118 3.97 -8.94 -13.68
CA VAL A 118 4.40 -7.73 -12.95
C VAL A 118 5.08 -8.08 -11.62
N SER A 119 4.61 -9.12 -10.92
CA SER A 119 5.20 -9.54 -9.64
C SER A 119 6.65 -10.01 -9.77
N GLN A 120 7.11 -10.42 -10.98
CA GLN A 120 8.50 -10.81 -11.20
C GLN A 120 9.49 -9.68 -10.88
N SER A 121 9.06 -8.43 -11.05
CA SER A 121 9.89 -7.26 -10.73
C SER A 121 10.16 -7.11 -9.22
N ALA A 122 9.37 -7.77 -8.35
CA ALA A 122 9.62 -7.78 -6.91
C ALA A 122 11.00 -8.36 -6.55
N HIS A 123 11.62 -9.17 -7.42
CA HIS A 123 12.98 -9.64 -7.21
C HIS A 123 14.02 -8.50 -7.18
N PHE A 124 13.76 -7.38 -7.88
CA PHE A 124 14.64 -6.21 -7.89
C PHE A 124 14.28 -5.18 -6.82
N ILE A 125 12.98 -4.89 -6.69
CA ILE A 125 12.50 -3.73 -5.92
C ILE A 125 11.74 -4.12 -4.65
N GLY A 126 11.53 -5.42 -4.43
CA GLY A 126 10.74 -5.95 -3.32
C GLY A 126 9.26 -5.54 -3.39
N ILE A 127 8.51 -5.93 -2.36
CA ILE A 127 7.08 -5.60 -2.26
C ILE A 127 6.83 -4.11 -2.00
N TYR A 128 7.74 -3.42 -1.29
CA TYR A 128 7.63 -1.98 -1.08
C TYR A 128 7.90 -1.18 -2.36
N GLY A 129 8.77 -1.67 -3.25
CA GLY A 129 8.95 -1.09 -4.58
C GLY A 129 7.70 -1.23 -5.45
N LEU A 130 7.06 -2.40 -5.44
CA LEU A 130 5.75 -2.58 -6.09
C LEU A 130 4.69 -1.66 -5.50
N THR A 131 4.68 -1.49 -4.17
CA THR A 131 3.79 -0.55 -3.47
C THR A 131 4.05 0.90 -3.92
N ALA A 132 5.31 1.29 -4.10
CA ALA A 132 5.67 2.60 -4.63
C ALA A 132 5.15 2.81 -6.05
N LEU A 133 5.21 1.79 -6.92
CA LEU A 133 4.65 1.87 -8.28
C LEU A 133 3.13 2.07 -8.27
N VAL A 134 2.41 1.41 -7.35
CA VAL A 134 0.97 1.63 -7.18
C VAL A 134 0.68 3.06 -6.76
N PHE A 135 1.40 3.60 -5.77
CA PHE A 135 1.22 5.00 -5.37
C PHE A 135 1.66 6.00 -6.44
N LEU A 136 2.68 5.69 -7.24
CA LEU A 136 3.08 6.49 -8.40
C LEU A 136 1.95 6.58 -9.42
N PHE A 137 1.29 5.47 -9.72
CA PHE A 137 0.12 5.44 -10.59
C PHE A 137 -1.06 6.22 -10.01
N ALA A 138 -1.38 5.99 -8.74
CA ALA A 138 -2.45 6.71 -8.05
C ALA A 138 -2.19 8.23 -8.03
N GLY A 139 -0.95 8.65 -7.80
CA GLY A 139 -0.53 10.04 -7.88
C GLY A 139 -0.69 10.61 -9.29
N ALA A 140 -0.35 9.85 -10.33
CA ALA A 140 -0.56 10.24 -11.72
C ALA A 140 -2.05 10.40 -12.07
N LEU A 141 -2.91 9.49 -11.60
CA LEU A 141 -4.37 9.63 -11.73
C LEU A 141 -4.91 10.85 -10.98
N GLY A 142 -4.39 11.14 -9.78
CA GLY A 142 -4.72 12.35 -9.05
C GLY A 142 -4.31 13.63 -9.80
N ALA A 143 -3.14 13.63 -10.42
CA ALA A 143 -2.69 14.72 -11.27
C ALA A 143 -3.59 14.91 -12.50
N LEU A 144 -4.04 13.83 -13.12
CA LEU A 144 -5.01 13.89 -14.21
C LEU A 144 -6.34 14.49 -13.73
N ALA A 145 -6.87 14.05 -12.58
CA ALA A 145 -8.13 14.54 -12.04
C ALA A 145 -8.11 16.07 -11.78
N VAL A 146 -7.03 16.56 -11.16
CA VAL A 146 -6.90 17.97 -10.70
C VAL A 146 -6.37 18.90 -11.79
N SER A 147 -5.33 18.48 -12.53
CA SER A 147 -4.60 19.35 -13.47
C SER A 147 -4.84 19.01 -14.94
N LYS A 148 -5.66 17.99 -15.24
CA LYS A 148 -5.96 17.50 -16.61
C LYS A 148 -4.73 17.11 -17.43
N LYS A 149 -3.61 16.83 -16.75
CA LYS A 149 -2.36 16.39 -17.38
C LYS A 149 -2.36 14.88 -17.55
N PHE A 150 -2.40 14.42 -18.80
CA PHE A 150 -2.40 12.99 -19.14
C PHE A 150 -1.00 12.38 -19.16
N ALA A 151 0.03 13.18 -19.44
CA ALA A 151 1.40 12.68 -19.62
C ALA A 151 1.90 11.79 -18.47
N PRO A 152 1.71 12.13 -17.16
CA PRO A 152 2.14 11.25 -16.08
C PRO A 152 1.47 9.88 -16.10
N VAL A 153 0.17 9.83 -16.42
CA VAL A 153 -0.59 8.57 -16.49
C VAL A 153 -0.03 7.69 -17.60
N ILE A 154 0.21 8.26 -18.79
CA ILE A 154 0.79 7.55 -19.93
C ILE A 154 2.17 6.99 -19.56
N VAL A 155 3.04 7.81 -18.96
CA VAL A 155 4.38 7.37 -18.54
C VAL A 155 4.29 6.21 -17.54
N THR A 156 3.44 6.32 -16.52
CA THR A 156 3.28 5.24 -15.54
C THR A 156 2.66 3.97 -16.13
N ALA A 157 1.73 4.11 -17.09
CA ALA A 157 1.14 2.96 -17.80
C ALA A 157 2.20 2.25 -18.66
N LEU A 158 3.06 3.00 -19.34
CA LEU A 158 4.19 2.45 -20.10
C LEU A 158 5.15 1.71 -19.17
N VAL A 159 5.45 2.22 -17.97
CA VAL A 159 6.25 1.50 -16.97
C VAL A 159 5.61 0.15 -16.63
N PHE A 160 4.31 0.08 -16.35
CA PHE A 160 3.66 -1.21 -16.08
C PHE A 160 3.66 -2.15 -17.28
N LEU A 161 3.47 -1.63 -18.49
CA LEU A 161 3.55 -2.43 -19.72
C LEU A 161 4.95 -3.01 -19.90
N SER A 162 6.00 -2.23 -19.62
CA SER A 162 7.39 -2.71 -19.65
C SER A 162 7.65 -3.79 -18.61
N LEU A 163 7.18 -3.61 -17.38
CA LEU A 163 7.33 -4.61 -16.30
C LEU A 163 6.56 -5.88 -16.62
N TYR A 164 5.36 -5.76 -17.19
CA TYR A 164 4.58 -6.89 -17.67
C TYR A 164 5.33 -7.64 -18.78
N GLY A 165 5.84 -6.93 -19.80
CA GLY A 165 6.60 -7.53 -20.89
C GLY A 165 7.86 -8.25 -20.41
N TYR A 166 8.62 -7.63 -19.51
CA TYR A 166 9.78 -8.25 -18.85
C TYR A 166 9.38 -9.53 -18.11
N GLY A 167 8.37 -9.45 -17.23
CA GLY A 167 7.94 -10.58 -16.43
C GLY A 167 7.37 -11.72 -17.27
N TYR A 168 6.65 -11.40 -18.33
CA TYR A 168 6.11 -12.38 -19.26
C TYR A 168 7.24 -13.12 -19.99
N ASN A 169 8.25 -12.40 -20.47
CA ASN A 169 9.42 -13.01 -21.09
C ASN A 169 10.20 -13.90 -20.11
N ARG A 170 10.40 -13.42 -18.87
CA ARG A 170 11.07 -14.20 -17.81
C ARG A 170 10.32 -15.49 -17.49
N LEU A 171 9.00 -15.43 -17.35
CA LEU A 171 8.18 -16.61 -17.06
C LEU A 171 8.13 -17.59 -18.23
N LYS A 172 8.01 -17.08 -19.47
CA LYS A 172 8.00 -17.91 -20.67
C LYS A 172 9.30 -18.70 -20.85
N ASN A 173 10.43 -18.10 -20.50
CA ASN A 173 11.76 -18.69 -20.65
C ASN A 173 12.26 -19.39 -19.37
N ALA A 174 11.40 -19.54 -18.35
CA ALA A 174 11.79 -20.19 -17.11
C ALA A 174 11.99 -21.70 -17.33
N GLU A 175 13.21 -22.17 -17.09
CA GLU A 175 13.49 -23.62 -17.08
C GLU A 175 12.87 -24.26 -15.83
N ILE A 176 11.92 -25.17 -16.02
CA ILE A 176 11.39 -26.00 -14.94
C ILE A 176 12.29 -27.23 -14.79
N LYS A 177 13.18 -27.19 -13.79
CA LYS A 177 14.04 -28.33 -13.46
C LYS A 177 13.34 -29.23 -12.44
N TYR A 178 12.96 -30.43 -12.87
CA TYR A 178 12.47 -31.48 -11.98
C TYR A 178 13.67 -32.19 -11.36
N LEU A 179 13.79 -32.09 -10.03
CA LEU A 179 14.84 -32.79 -9.29
C LEU A 179 14.26 -34.12 -8.78
N PRO A 180 14.74 -35.28 -9.26
CA PRO A 180 14.36 -36.56 -8.68
C PRO A 180 14.94 -36.69 -7.26
N ASN A 181 14.25 -37.45 -6.41
CA ASN A 181 14.71 -37.80 -5.05
C ASN A 181 14.83 -36.62 -4.06
N VAL A 182 14.04 -35.54 -4.24
CA VAL A 182 13.92 -34.49 -3.21
C VAL A 182 13.09 -35.02 -2.04
N THR A 183 13.70 -35.16 -0.87
CA THR A 183 12.97 -35.44 0.37
C THR A 183 12.27 -34.17 0.85
N LEU A 184 10.97 -34.07 0.58
CA LEU A 184 10.12 -33.00 1.12
C LEU A 184 9.57 -33.45 2.47
N ARG A 185 9.93 -32.76 3.55
CA ARG A 185 9.26 -32.94 4.85
C ARG A 185 8.04 -32.03 4.90
N LEU A 186 6.86 -32.63 4.75
CA LEU A 186 5.60 -31.93 5.02
C LEU A 186 5.45 -31.81 6.54
N VAL A 187 5.52 -30.59 7.05
CA VAL A 187 5.19 -30.29 8.46
C VAL A 187 3.76 -29.77 8.45
N HIS A 188 2.81 -30.63 8.83
CA HIS A 188 1.47 -30.17 9.19
C HIS A 188 1.54 -29.54 10.59
N ALA A 189 1.04 -28.31 10.72
CA ALA A 189 0.84 -27.64 11.99
C ALA A 189 -0.48 -28.07 12.62
#